data_AF-A0A1Y2Q4M1-F1
#
_entry.id   AF-A0A1Y2Q4M1-F1
#
_cell.length_a   1.000
_cell.length_b   1.000
_cell.length_c   1.000
_cell.angle_alpha   90.00
_cell.angle_beta   90.00
_cell.angle_gamma   90.00
#
_symmetry.space_group_name_H-M   'P 1'
#
loop_
_entity.id
_entity.type
_entity.pdbx_description
1 polymer ?
#
loop_
_entity_poly.entity_id
_entity_poly.type
_entity_poly.pdbx_seq_one_letter_code
_entity_poly.pdbx_strand_id
1 'polypeptide(L)' 'CVSDKPLHGEIKLPGMANHFYRERVDQHLRIGIRAMELLRQGGVDQLHSRKLRSFAEVAFQ' A
#
# COMPACT_ATOMS: atom_id res chain seq x y z
N CYS A 1 2.65 -7.64 -0.24
CA CYS A 1 3.04 -8.97 -0.75
C CYS A 1 4.34 -9.35 -0.09
N VAL A 2 4.37 -10.39 0.75
CA VAL A 2 5.63 -10.89 1.31
C VAL A 2 6.54 -11.28 0.14
N SER A 3 7.74 -10.68 0.08
CA SER A 3 8.68 -10.92 -1.00
C SER A 3 9.49 -12.18 -0.78
N ASP A 4 9.75 -12.55 0.47
CA ASP A 4 10.69 -13.57 0.91
C ASP A 4 10.44 -13.89 2.39
N LYS A 5 11.02 -14.99 2.89
CA LYS A 5 10.93 -15.38 4.31
C LYS A 5 12.31 -15.76 4.85
N PRO A 6 13.17 -14.79 5.21
CA PRO A 6 14.55 -15.04 5.62
C PRO A 6 14.66 -16.00 6.81
N LEU A 7 13.79 -15.86 7.81
CA LEU A 7 13.77 -16.71 9.00
C LEU A 7 13.34 -18.17 8.74
N HIS A 8 12.85 -18.45 7.52
CA HIS A 8 12.47 -19.78 7.07
C HIS A 8 13.40 -20.30 5.97
N GLY A 9 14.54 -19.64 5.73
CA GLY A 9 15.50 -20.00 4.68
C GLY A 9 15.08 -19.62 3.25
N GLU A 10 13.93 -18.96 3.07
CA GLU A 10 13.43 -18.52 1.75
C GLU A 10 13.95 -17.11 1.42
N ILE A 11 15.28 -16.93 1.29
CA ILE A 11 15.88 -15.63 0.95
C ILE A 11 15.71 -15.36 -0.54
N LYS A 12 15.24 -14.15 -0.90
CA LYS A 12 15.25 -13.70 -2.29
C LYS A 12 16.65 -13.27 -2.71
N LEU A 13 17.17 -13.87 -3.77
CA LEU A 13 18.40 -13.44 -4.41
C LEU A 13 18.13 -12.41 -5.53
N PRO A 14 19.05 -11.45 -5.76
CA PRO A 14 18.98 -10.54 -6.91
C PRO A 14 18.86 -11.33 -8.22
N GLY A 15 17.88 -10.98 -9.07
CA GLY A 15 17.65 -11.66 -10.35
C GLY A 15 16.68 -12.86 -10.31
N MET A 16 16.21 -13.30 -9.14
CA MET A 16 15.12 -14.29 -9.05
C MET A 16 13.75 -13.67 -9.35
N ALA A 17 13.55 -13.26 -10.60
CA ALA A 17 12.26 -12.88 -11.14
C ALA A 17 11.45 -14.14 -11.49
N ASN A 18 10.98 -14.86 -10.47
CA ASN A 18 10.08 -16.00 -10.69
C ASN A 18 8.78 -15.52 -11.37
N HIS A 19 8.13 -16.38 -12.17
CA HIS A 19 6.80 -16.12 -12.74
C HIS A 19 5.80 -15.61 -11.68
N PHE A 20 5.82 -16.27 -10.51
CA PHE A 20 5.05 -15.90 -9.32
C PHE A 20 5.33 -14.48 -8.82
N TYR A 21 6.54 -13.94 -9.00
CA TYR A 21 6.84 -12.57 -8.61
C TYR A 21 6.10 -11.56 -9.49
N ARG A 22 6.04 -11.80 -10.81
CA ARG A 22 5.36 -10.89 -11.75
C ARG A 22 3.87 -10.82 -11.51
N GLU A 23 3.21 -11.96 -11.33
CA GLU A 23 1.78 -12.02 -11.02
C GLU A 23 1.46 -11.31 -9.69
N ARG A 24 2.30 -11.51 -8.68
CA ARG A 24 2.11 -10.88 -7.37
C ARG A 24 2.35 -9.38 -7.40
N VAL A 25 3.30 -8.91 -8.21
CA VAL A 25 3.54 -7.47 -8.43
C VAL A 25 2.34 -6.84 -9.14
N ASP A 26 1.83 -7.46 -10.19
CA ASP A 26 0.63 -6.99 -10.90
C ASP A 26 -0.60 -6.95 -9.97
N GLN A 27 -0.83 -8.03 -9.20
CA GLN A 27 -1.92 -8.06 -8.23
C GLN A 27 -1.77 -6.96 -7.16
N HIS A 28 -0.56 -6.76 -6.63
CA HIS A 28 -0.28 -5.70 -5.65
C HIS A 28 -0.65 -4.33 -6.22
N LEU A 29 -0.21 -4.04 -7.44
CA LEU A 29 -0.50 -2.79 -8.11
C LEU A 29 -2.00 -2.59 -8.31
N ARG A 30 -2.72 -3.61 -8.78
CA ARG A 30 -4.19 -3.54 -8.97
C ARG A 30 -4.94 -3.28 -7.66
N ILE A 31 -4.52 -3.90 -6.57
CA ILE A 31 -5.10 -3.63 -5.24
C ILE A 31 -4.85 -2.18 -4.83
N GLY A 32 -3.63 -1.66 -5.03
CA GLY A 32 -3.30 -0.27 -4.73
C GLY A 32 -4.13 0.73 -5.54
N ILE A 33 -4.26 0.50 -6.85
CA ILE A 33 -5.11 1.32 -7.73
C ILE A 33 -6.57 1.28 -7.25
N ARG A 34 -7.10 0.09 -6.96
CA ARG A 34 -8.47 -0.05 -6.47
C ARG A 34 -8.70 0.67 -5.15
N ALA A 35 -7.72 0.63 -4.24
CA ALA A 35 -7.78 1.38 -2.99
C ALA A 35 -7.85 2.90 -3.26
N MET A 36 -7.02 3.43 -4.17
CA MET A 36 -7.05 4.84 -4.56
C MET A 36 -8.39 5.25 -5.18
N GLU A 37 -9.00 4.38 -6.00
CA GLU A 37 -10.34 4.62 -6.55
C GLU A 37 -11.39 4.72 -5.45
N LEU A 38 -11.37 3.82 -4.47
CA LEU A 38 -12.31 3.84 -3.34
C LEU A 38 -12.14 5.11 -2.49
N LEU A 39 -10.90 5.49 -2.19
CA LEU A 39 -10.60 6.73 -1.47
C LEU A 39 -11.09 7.96 -2.23
N ARG A 40 -10.89 8.00 -3.56
CA ARG A 40 -11.38 9.07 -4.42
C ARG A 40 -12.90 9.13 -4.44
N GLN A 41 -13.58 7.98 -4.51
CA GLN A 41 -15.05 7.91 -4.50
C GLN A 41 -15.66 8.39 -3.18
N GLY A 42 -14.99 8.17 -2.05
CA GLY A 42 -15.42 8.67 -0.74
C GLY A 42 -15.33 10.20 -0.58
N GLY A 43 -14.50 10.86 -1.38
CA GLY A 43 -14.29 12.31 -1.31
C GLY A 43 -13.34 12.75 -0.20
N VAL A 44 -12.85 13.99 -0.29
CA VAL A 44 -11.80 14.54 0.60
C VAL A 44 -12.22 14.58 2.07
N ASP A 45 -13.50 14.84 2.33
CA ASP A 45 -14.07 14.94 3.68
C ASP A 45 -14.13 13.61 4.42
N GLN A 46 -14.27 12.49 3.69
CA GLN A 46 -14.22 11.15 4.28
C GLN A 46 -12.80 10.59 4.32
N LEU A 47 -11.94 11.01 3.37
CA LEU A 47 -10.53 10.63 3.32
C LEU A 47 -9.77 11.14 4.56
N HIS A 48 -9.93 12.42 4.88
CA HIS A 48 -9.27 13.03 6.03
C HIS A 48 -10.13 12.86 7.28
N SER A 49 -9.54 12.32 8.34
CA SER A 49 -10.19 12.19 9.64
C SER A 49 -9.39 12.91 10.72
N ARG A 50 -9.93 13.00 11.93
CA ARG A 50 -9.26 13.70 13.03
C ARG A 50 -8.03 12.98 13.61
N LYS A 51 -7.67 11.81 13.07
CA LYS A 51 -6.59 10.94 13.59
C LYS A 51 -5.20 11.59 13.55
N LEU A 52 -5.01 12.62 12.71
CA LEU A 52 -3.75 13.35 12.59
C LEU A 52 -3.79 14.75 13.26
N ARG A 53 -4.91 15.13 13.89
CA ARG A 53 -5.07 16.46 14.50
C ARG A 53 -4.25 16.57 15.79
N SER A 54 -3.56 17.69 15.97
CA SER A 54 -2.87 18.04 17.21
C SER A 54 -3.71 19.03 18.03
N PHE A 55 -3.34 19.25 19.30
CA PHE A 55 -4.02 20.22 20.17
C PHE A 55 -3.85 21.69 19.70
N ALA A 56 -2.83 21.99 18.90
CA ALA A 56 -2.52 23.33 18.40
C ALA A 56 -2.72 23.43 16.88
N GLU A 57 -3.68 22.68 16.35
CA GLU A 57 -3.90 22.60 14.90
C GLU A 57 -4.31 23.96 14.31
N VAL A 58 -3.74 24.28 13.14
CA VAL A 58 -4.00 25.51 12.39
C VAL A 58 -5.11 25.30 11.35
N ALA A 59 -5.84 26.37 11.01
CA ALA A 59 -7.05 26.33 10.19
C ALA A 59 -6.82 26.16 8.68
N PHE A 60 -5.83 25.37 8.25
CA PHE A 60 -5.57 25.12 6.83
C PHE A 60 -5.74 23.63 6.48
N GLN A 61 -6.55 23.32 5.47
CA GLN A 61 -6.63 22.02 4.79
C GLN A 61 -6.64 22.22 3.28
#